data_AF-A0A932KEC6-F1
#
_entry.id   AF-A0A932KEC6-F1
#
_cell.length_a   1.000
_cell.length_b   1.000
_cell.length_c   1.000
_cell.angle_alpha   90.00
_cell.angle_beta   90.00
_cell.angle_gamma   90.00
#
_symmetry.space_group_name_H-M   'P 1'
#
loop_
_entity.id
_entity.type
_entity.pdbx_description
1 polymer ?
#
loop_
_entity_poly.entity_id
_entity_poly.type
_entity_poly.pdbx_seq_one_letter_code
_entity_poly.pdbx_strand_id
1 'polypeptide(L)'
;ARELHRAVGELDMLGGLLPTPGLRRYYGDTAFDPLYREAQALGVMLAVHGAARQGIGLDWNDDPNQGFILSHAYAQMSQFTNMVCERVFRRFPNLKVAFLEAGCGWLPYLMERIDRRTDGLATQQVRDCPVYFHAELEEKASLVCAVSVVGEDRFLYASDYPHEQADDILHALCSFQERTDVSQRAKEKILRDNIKALYGM
;
A
#
# COMPACT_ATOMS: atom_id res chain seq x y z
N ALA A 1 16.46 -6.82 -8.26
CA ALA A 1 17.41 -5.92 -8.94
C ALA A 1 17.53 -6.29 -10.42
N ARG A 2 18.34 -7.30 -10.81
CA ARG A 2 18.52 -7.66 -12.23
C ARG A 2 17.21 -7.89 -13.01
N GLU A 3 16.27 -8.63 -12.42
CA GLU A 3 15.00 -8.88 -13.10
C GLU A 3 14.12 -7.63 -13.21
N LEU A 4 14.15 -6.75 -12.21
CA LEU A 4 13.45 -5.47 -12.30
C LEU A 4 14.05 -4.59 -13.40
N HIS A 5 15.38 -4.52 -13.47
CA HIS A 5 16.09 -3.79 -14.52
C HIS A 5 15.69 -4.27 -15.92
N ARG A 6 15.71 -5.59 -16.13
CA ARG A 6 15.31 -6.22 -17.38
C ARG A 6 13.84 -5.94 -17.71
N ALA A 7 12.93 -6.12 -16.74
CA ALA A 7 11.51 -5.90 -16.92
C ALA A 7 11.16 -4.44 -17.29
N VAL A 8 11.78 -3.47 -16.61
CA VAL A 8 11.54 -2.05 -16.88
C VAL A 8 12.24 -1.60 -18.16
N GLY A 9 13.49 -1.99 -18.36
CA GLY A 9 14.32 -1.48 -19.48
C GLY A 9 14.09 -2.19 -20.81
N GLU A 10 13.65 -3.45 -20.81
CA GLU A 10 13.49 -4.24 -22.04
C GLU A 10 12.03 -4.62 -22.32
N LEU A 11 11.14 -4.63 -21.31
CA LEU A 11 9.74 -5.05 -21.45
C LEU A 11 8.74 -3.95 -21.13
N ASP A 12 9.19 -2.70 -20.95
CA ASP A 12 8.36 -1.52 -20.66
C ASP A 12 7.44 -1.68 -19.43
N MET A 13 7.83 -2.52 -18.46
CA MET A 13 7.09 -2.68 -17.22
C MET A 13 7.22 -1.44 -16.33
N LEU A 14 6.14 -1.07 -15.64
CA LEU A 14 6.07 0.18 -14.85
C LEU A 14 6.57 0.04 -13.40
N GLY A 15 7.03 -1.15 -12.98
CA GLY A 15 7.51 -1.40 -11.63
C GLY A 15 7.60 -2.89 -11.29
N GLY A 16 7.66 -3.20 -9.99
CA GLY A 16 7.73 -4.56 -9.48
C GLY A 16 6.64 -4.89 -8.46
N LEU A 17 6.20 -6.14 -8.43
CA LEU A 17 5.27 -6.65 -7.41
C LEU A 17 6.02 -7.45 -6.33
N LEU A 18 5.69 -7.18 -5.08
CA LEU A 18 6.25 -7.77 -3.88
C LEU A 18 5.14 -8.53 -3.14
N PRO A 19 5.17 -9.88 -3.12
CA PRO A 19 4.15 -10.64 -2.41
C PRO A 19 4.27 -10.40 -0.90
N THR A 20 3.15 -10.21 -0.22
CA THR A 20 3.13 -9.98 1.24
C THR A 20 3.56 -11.21 2.05
N PRO A 21 3.06 -12.44 1.77
CA PRO A 21 3.61 -13.68 2.30
C PRO A 21 4.42 -14.47 1.25
N GLY A 22 5.00 -15.59 1.68
CA GLY A 22 5.71 -16.53 0.80
C GLY A 22 7.23 -16.34 0.76
N LEU A 23 7.76 -15.27 1.36
CA LEU A 23 9.19 -15.08 1.57
C LEU A 23 9.55 -15.30 3.05
N ARG A 24 10.73 -15.88 3.28
CA ARG A 24 11.26 -16.08 4.65
C ARG A 24 11.73 -14.79 5.34
N ARG A 25 11.81 -13.68 4.60
CA ARG A 25 12.31 -12.39 5.07
C ARG A 25 11.26 -11.32 4.80
N TYR A 26 11.09 -10.42 5.76
CA TYR A 26 10.31 -9.21 5.58
C TYR A 26 11.12 -8.12 4.85
N TYR A 27 10.41 -7.16 4.27
CA TYR A 27 10.98 -6.14 3.38
C TYR A 27 11.85 -5.07 4.08
N GLY A 28 12.00 -5.11 5.40
CA GLY A 28 13.00 -4.33 6.13
C GLY A 28 14.43 -4.87 6.01
N ASP A 29 14.56 -6.17 5.70
CA ASP A 29 15.85 -6.86 5.62
C ASP A 29 16.74 -6.27 4.52
N THR A 30 17.99 -5.95 4.87
CA THR A 30 19.00 -5.40 3.95
C THR A 30 19.29 -6.28 2.74
N ALA A 31 18.91 -7.57 2.76
CA ALA A 31 18.95 -8.44 1.58
C ALA A 31 18.14 -7.87 0.39
N PHE A 32 17.14 -7.02 0.65
CA PHE A 32 16.34 -6.35 -0.38
C PHE A 32 16.91 -4.97 -0.80
N ASP A 33 17.93 -4.44 -0.12
CA ASP A 33 18.53 -3.14 -0.48
C ASP A 33 18.98 -3.04 -1.95
N PRO A 34 19.55 -4.08 -2.58
CA PRO A 34 19.85 -4.02 -4.02
C PRO A 34 18.61 -3.83 -4.89
N LEU A 35 17.45 -4.36 -4.48
CA LEU A 35 16.18 -4.14 -5.19
C LEU A 35 15.70 -2.70 -5.00
N TYR A 36 15.76 -2.15 -3.79
CA TYR A 36 15.34 -0.78 -3.51
C TYR A 36 16.21 0.25 -4.21
N ARG A 37 17.53 0.03 -4.23
CA ARG A 37 18.45 0.87 -4.99
C ARG A 37 18.11 0.89 -6.47
N GLU A 38 17.82 -0.28 -7.05
CA GLU A 38 17.47 -0.40 -8.46
C GLU A 38 16.13 0.28 -8.77
N ALA A 39 15.08 0.00 -7.99
CA ALA A 39 13.77 0.61 -8.18
C ALA A 39 13.82 2.14 -8.08
N GLN A 40 14.56 2.67 -7.09
CA GLN A 40 14.78 4.09 -6.92
C GLN A 40 15.57 4.70 -8.09
N ALA A 41 16.61 4.02 -8.60
CA ALA A 41 17.40 4.49 -9.73
C ALA A 41 16.59 4.52 -11.04
N LEU A 42 15.70 3.55 -11.23
CA LEU A 42 14.77 3.50 -12.36
C LEU A 42 13.57 4.45 -12.20
N GLY A 43 13.32 4.97 -11.01
CA GLY A 43 12.18 5.85 -10.72
C GLY A 43 10.81 5.15 -10.70
N VAL A 44 10.81 3.81 -10.61
CA VAL A 44 9.60 2.96 -10.66
C VAL A 44 9.12 2.56 -9.26
N MET A 45 7.86 2.13 -9.17
CA MET A 45 7.27 1.71 -7.91
C MET A 45 7.51 0.23 -7.59
N LEU A 46 7.38 -0.11 -6.30
CA LEU A 46 7.23 -1.47 -5.81
C LEU A 46 5.86 -1.63 -5.12
N ALA A 47 5.01 -2.50 -5.65
CA ALA A 47 3.68 -2.79 -5.10
C ALA A 47 3.75 -3.96 -4.13
N VAL A 48 3.47 -3.71 -2.86
CA VAL A 48 3.27 -4.72 -1.83
C VAL A 48 1.82 -5.19 -1.91
N HIS A 49 1.61 -6.44 -2.29
CA HIS A 49 0.28 -6.99 -2.57
C HIS A 49 0.19 -8.47 -2.18
N GLY A 50 -1.03 -8.90 -1.89
CA GLY A 50 -1.39 -10.30 -1.79
C GLY A 50 -1.96 -10.68 -0.42
N ALA A 51 -2.56 -11.85 -0.42
CA ALA A 51 -3.09 -12.49 0.76
C ALA A 51 -2.85 -13.99 0.70
N ALA A 52 -1.92 -14.46 1.51
CA ALA A 52 -1.89 -15.85 1.89
C ALA A 52 -2.16 -15.91 3.39
N ARG A 53 -3.02 -16.85 3.76
CA ARG A 53 -3.39 -17.13 5.15
C ARG A 53 -2.31 -17.95 5.87
N GLN A 54 -1.48 -18.64 5.09
CA GLN A 54 -0.53 -19.62 5.57
C GLN A 54 0.76 -18.97 6.06
N GLY A 55 1.22 -19.39 7.24
CA GLY A 55 2.50 -18.98 7.81
C GLY A 55 2.53 -17.55 8.35
N ILE A 56 1.37 -16.93 8.55
CA ILE A 56 1.22 -15.58 9.14
C ILE A 56 0.37 -15.59 10.41
N GLY A 57 0.09 -16.76 11.01
CA GLY A 57 -0.67 -16.86 12.26
C GLY A 57 -2.19 -16.78 12.07
N LEU A 58 -2.65 -16.84 10.83
CA LEU A 58 -4.08 -16.99 10.47
C LEU A 58 -4.40 -18.44 10.08
N ASP A 59 -3.49 -19.37 10.35
CA ASP A 59 -3.57 -20.79 9.98
C ASP A 59 -4.72 -21.54 10.67
N TRP A 60 -5.25 -20.99 11.78
CA TRP A 60 -6.36 -21.56 12.56
C TRP A 60 -7.72 -20.91 12.25
N ASN A 61 -7.79 -20.06 11.23
CA ASN A 61 -9.06 -19.49 10.77
C ASN A 61 -9.79 -20.49 9.86
N ASP A 62 -10.53 -21.40 10.49
CA ASP A 62 -11.23 -22.49 9.79
C ASP A 62 -12.35 -22.00 8.87
N ASP A 63 -12.98 -20.86 9.18
CA ASP A 63 -13.94 -20.21 8.29
C ASP A 63 -13.20 -19.48 7.16
N PRO A 64 -13.48 -19.81 5.88
CA PRO A 64 -12.87 -19.13 4.76
C PRO A 64 -13.01 -17.61 4.77
N ASN A 65 -14.08 -17.07 5.36
CA ASN A 65 -14.30 -15.64 5.48
C ASN A 65 -13.33 -14.99 6.47
N GLN A 66 -13.06 -15.63 7.61
CA GLN A 66 -12.13 -15.10 8.62
C GLN A 66 -10.73 -14.91 8.04
N GLY A 67 -10.25 -15.90 7.28
CA GLY A 67 -8.99 -15.81 6.57
C GLY A 67 -8.99 -14.68 5.55
N PHE A 68 -10.04 -14.56 4.73
CA PHE A 68 -10.15 -13.50 3.72
C PHE A 68 -10.14 -12.10 4.35
N ILE A 69 -11.03 -11.87 5.33
CA ILE A 69 -11.21 -10.59 6.03
C ILE A 69 -9.91 -10.08 6.66
N LEU A 70 -9.08 -10.97 7.20
CA LEU A 70 -7.90 -10.57 7.96
C LEU A 70 -6.61 -10.58 7.13
N SER A 71 -6.49 -11.46 6.13
CA SER A 71 -5.21 -11.79 5.52
C SER A 71 -4.52 -10.63 4.81
N HIS A 72 -5.23 -9.88 3.96
CA HIS A 72 -4.66 -8.74 3.21
C HIS A 72 -4.09 -7.68 4.17
N ALA A 73 -4.95 -7.14 5.04
CA ALA A 73 -4.58 -6.11 5.99
C ALA A 73 -3.49 -6.60 6.94
N TYR A 74 -3.61 -7.78 7.55
CA TYR A 74 -2.63 -8.28 8.51
C TYR A 74 -1.24 -8.50 7.89
N ALA A 75 -1.18 -9.08 6.68
CA ALA A 75 0.08 -9.31 6.01
C ALA A 75 0.78 -7.98 5.65
N GLN A 76 0.01 -6.98 5.21
CA GLN A 76 0.54 -5.65 4.92
C GLN A 76 0.92 -4.86 6.16
N MET A 77 0.14 -4.95 7.25
CA MET A 77 0.51 -4.39 8.55
C MET A 77 1.87 -4.92 9.01
N SER A 78 2.12 -6.22 8.84
CA SER A 78 3.38 -6.86 9.20
C SER A 78 4.56 -6.32 8.35
N GLN A 79 4.39 -6.25 7.03
CA GLN A 79 5.41 -5.74 6.12
C GLN A 79 5.67 -4.24 6.33
N PHE A 80 4.63 -3.42 6.41
CA PHE A 80 4.72 -1.99 6.67
C PHE A 80 5.43 -1.70 7.99
N THR A 81 5.04 -2.37 9.08
CA THR A 81 5.70 -2.24 10.38
C THR A 81 7.19 -2.55 10.26
N ASN A 82 7.54 -3.65 9.59
CA ASN A 82 8.93 -4.04 9.43
C ASN A 82 9.72 -3.02 8.60
N MET A 83 9.21 -2.57 7.45
CA MET A 83 9.88 -1.57 6.61
C MET A 83 10.09 -0.24 7.33
N VAL A 84 9.10 0.24 8.09
CA VAL A 84 9.21 1.48 8.88
C VAL A 84 10.26 1.34 9.97
N CYS A 85 10.20 0.27 10.77
CA CYS A 85 11.11 0.04 11.90
C CYS A 85 12.56 -0.19 11.45
N GLU A 86 12.77 -0.88 10.33
CA GLU A 86 14.09 -1.07 9.71
C GLU A 86 14.55 0.14 8.88
N ARG A 87 13.75 1.22 8.86
CA ARG A 87 14.08 2.53 8.27
C ARG A 87 14.33 2.45 6.76
N VAL A 88 13.65 1.54 6.05
CA VAL A 88 13.79 1.38 4.59
C VAL A 88 13.57 2.72 3.88
N PHE A 89 12.51 3.45 4.24
CA PHE A 89 12.19 4.73 3.59
C PHE A 89 13.21 5.84 3.93
N ARG A 90 13.89 5.78 5.09
CA ARG A 90 15.02 6.68 5.37
C ARG A 90 16.28 6.32 4.59
N ARG A 91 16.55 5.03 4.37
CA ARG A 91 17.70 4.57 3.56
C ARG A 91 17.49 4.87 2.06
N PHE A 92 16.24 4.84 1.60
CA PHE A 92 15.83 5.06 0.21
C PHE A 92 14.68 6.08 0.13
N PRO A 93 14.95 7.38 0.34
CA PRO A 93 13.91 8.41 0.48
C PRO A 93 13.09 8.68 -0.79
N ASN A 94 13.61 8.29 -1.97
CA ASN A 94 12.91 8.42 -3.24
C ASN A 94 12.28 7.09 -3.71
N LEU A 95 12.39 6.02 -2.92
CA LEU A 95 11.76 4.73 -3.23
C LEU A 95 10.24 4.86 -3.15
N LYS A 96 9.57 4.61 -4.27
CA LYS A 96 8.11 4.59 -4.35
C LYS A 96 7.59 3.22 -3.95
N VAL A 97 6.74 3.15 -2.93
CA VAL A 97 6.12 1.90 -2.46
C VAL A 97 4.62 2.08 -2.36
N ALA A 98 3.85 1.11 -2.87
CA ALA A 98 2.40 1.10 -2.78
C ALA A 98 1.91 -0.17 -2.08
N PHE A 99 1.03 -0.02 -1.11
CA PHE A 99 0.36 -1.09 -0.37
C PHE A 99 -1.05 -1.24 -0.96
N LEU A 100 -1.30 -2.34 -1.67
CA LEU A 100 -2.47 -2.48 -2.56
C LEU A 100 -3.45 -3.54 -2.06
N GLU A 101 -4.76 -3.35 -2.25
CA GLU A 101 -5.79 -4.38 -1.97
C GLU A 101 -5.89 -4.79 -0.49
N ALA A 102 -5.76 -3.83 0.44
CA ALA A 102 -5.94 -4.04 1.88
C ALA A 102 -6.78 -2.94 2.55
N GLY A 103 -7.40 -2.07 1.75
CA GLY A 103 -7.95 -0.80 2.21
C GLY A 103 -6.96 0.04 3.04
N CYS A 104 -7.51 1.04 3.71
CA CYS A 104 -6.73 2.02 4.45
C CYS A 104 -7.08 2.13 5.93
N GLY A 105 -8.18 1.52 6.38
CA GLY A 105 -8.66 1.66 7.76
C GLY A 105 -7.71 1.20 8.86
N TRP A 106 -6.74 0.34 8.55
CA TRP A 106 -5.73 -0.12 9.50
C TRP A 106 -4.65 0.92 9.79
N LEU A 107 -4.48 1.93 8.92
CA LEU A 107 -3.36 2.88 8.98
C LEU A 107 -3.35 3.76 10.22
N PRO A 108 -4.45 4.46 10.59
CA PRO A 108 -4.43 5.32 11.78
C PRO A 108 -4.01 4.55 13.03
N TYR A 109 -4.63 3.38 13.24
CA TYR A 109 -4.33 2.51 14.38
C TYR A 109 -2.86 2.04 14.38
N LEU A 110 -2.35 1.59 13.23
CA LEU A 110 -1.00 1.04 13.18
C LEU A 110 0.08 2.13 13.32
N MET A 111 -0.11 3.28 12.66
CA MET A 111 0.81 4.41 12.75
C MET A 111 0.91 4.92 14.19
N GLU A 112 -0.21 5.11 14.89
CA GLU A 112 -0.20 5.49 16.31
C GLU A 112 0.59 4.49 17.18
N ARG A 113 0.45 3.18 16.92
CA ARG A 113 1.17 2.14 17.65
C ARG A 113 2.67 2.17 17.40
N ILE A 114 3.08 2.32 16.14
CA ILE A 114 4.49 2.42 15.78
C ILE A 114 5.07 3.70 16.39
N ASP A 115 4.41 4.83 16.20
CA ASP A 115 4.89 6.14 16.62
C ASP A 115 5.02 6.26 18.12
N ARG A 116 4.10 5.69 18.90
CA ARG A 116 4.21 5.63 20.36
C ARG A 116 5.48 4.93 20.85
N ARG A 117 6.05 4.02 20.05
CA ARG A 117 7.27 3.27 20.39
C ARG A 117 8.53 3.82 19.74
N THR A 118 8.38 4.66 18.71
CA THR A 118 9.47 5.09 17.82
C THR A 118 9.57 6.60 17.67
N ASP A 119 8.81 7.36 18.47
CA ASP A 119 8.80 8.82 18.51
C ASP A 119 8.41 9.45 17.16
N GLY A 120 7.26 9.03 16.62
CA GLY A 120 6.69 9.61 15.40
C GLY A 120 7.30 9.09 14.08
N LEU A 121 8.07 8.00 14.11
CA LEU A 121 8.82 7.51 12.96
C LEU A 121 7.96 7.15 11.74
N ALA A 122 6.80 6.52 11.92
CA ALA A 122 5.88 6.17 10.85
C ALA A 122 5.28 7.44 10.23
N THR A 123 4.76 8.35 11.06
CA THR A 123 4.24 9.65 10.59
C THR A 123 5.30 10.42 9.79
N GLN A 124 6.54 10.48 10.29
CA GLN A 124 7.62 11.15 9.57
C GLN A 124 7.94 10.47 8.23
N GLN A 125 8.10 9.16 8.20
CA GLN A 125 8.47 8.45 6.96
C GLN A 125 7.36 8.52 5.90
N VAL A 126 6.10 8.34 6.28
CA VAL A 126 4.97 8.43 5.33
C VAL A 126 4.77 9.86 4.82
N ARG A 127 5.03 10.88 5.66
CA ARG A 127 4.97 12.27 5.21
C ARG A 127 6.13 12.62 4.29
N ASP A 128 7.34 12.18 4.60
CA ASP A 128 8.57 12.63 3.92
C ASP A 128 8.89 11.79 2.66
N CYS A 129 8.39 10.55 2.55
CA CYS A 129 8.73 9.59 1.50
C CYS A 129 7.50 9.19 0.65
N PRO A 130 7.68 8.73 -0.60
CA PRO A 130 6.57 8.36 -1.49
C PRO A 130 6.02 6.97 -1.19
N VAL A 131 5.32 6.85 -0.05
CA VAL A 131 4.60 5.64 0.36
C VAL A 131 3.10 5.82 0.17
N TYR A 132 2.46 4.93 -0.57
CA TYR A 132 1.06 5.02 -0.96
C TYR A 132 0.26 3.82 -0.47
N PHE A 133 -1.03 4.03 -0.26
CA PHE A 133 -1.97 3.02 0.24
C PHE A 133 -3.23 3.00 -0.61
N HIS A 134 -3.73 1.80 -0.85
CA HIS A 134 -5.02 1.62 -1.48
C HIS A 134 -6.15 2.11 -0.58
N ALA A 135 -7.08 2.86 -1.16
CA ALA A 135 -8.33 3.25 -0.54
C ALA A 135 -9.46 2.49 -1.22
N GLU A 136 -10.13 1.59 -0.48
CA GLU A 136 -11.39 1.03 -0.98
C GLU A 136 -12.45 2.13 -0.92
N LEU A 137 -13.11 2.41 -2.04
CA LEU A 137 -14.00 3.57 -2.13
C LEU A 137 -15.22 3.48 -1.20
N GLU A 138 -15.61 2.25 -0.85
CA GLU A 138 -16.74 1.94 0.03
C GLU A 138 -16.37 2.01 1.53
N GLU A 139 -15.09 2.14 1.87
CA GLU A 139 -14.67 2.36 3.26
C GLU A 139 -15.28 3.67 3.79
N LYS A 140 -16.12 3.56 4.83
CA LYS A 140 -16.89 4.67 5.37
C LYS A 140 -16.03 5.56 6.28
N ALA A 141 -16.21 5.45 7.59
CA ALA A 141 -15.49 6.24 8.57
C ALA A 141 -13.97 5.96 8.57
N SER A 142 -13.56 4.75 8.21
CA SER A 142 -12.15 4.37 8.12
C SER A 142 -11.39 5.20 7.09
N LEU A 143 -11.96 5.41 5.89
CA LEU A 143 -11.35 6.22 4.85
C LEU A 143 -11.19 7.68 5.29
N VAL A 144 -12.25 8.27 5.85
CA VAL A 144 -12.22 9.67 6.33
C VAL A 144 -11.15 9.85 7.42
N CYS A 145 -11.08 8.90 8.34
CA CYS A 145 -10.05 8.89 9.39
C CYS A 145 -8.64 8.74 8.80
N ALA A 146 -8.43 7.79 7.89
CA ALA A 146 -7.14 7.56 7.24
C ALA A 146 -6.66 8.79 6.47
N VAL A 147 -7.53 9.41 5.67
CA VAL A 147 -7.22 10.64 4.93
C VAL A 147 -6.87 11.79 5.88
N SER A 148 -7.59 11.93 7.00
CA SER A 148 -7.32 12.97 8.00
C SER A 148 -5.96 12.79 8.71
N VAL A 149 -5.61 11.55 9.06
CA VAL A 149 -4.39 11.24 9.82
C VAL A 149 -3.14 11.19 8.93
N VAL A 150 -3.24 10.57 7.75
CA VAL A 150 -2.10 10.31 6.87
C VAL A 150 -1.89 11.42 5.85
N GLY A 151 -2.97 12.09 5.43
CA GLY A 151 -2.99 13.09 4.37
C GLY A 151 -3.41 12.50 3.02
N GLU A 152 -4.24 13.26 2.30
CA GLU A 152 -4.83 12.88 1.01
C GLU A 152 -3.82 12.58 -0.11
N ASP A 153 -2.55 12.97 0.02
CA ASP A 153 -1.48 12.72 -0.97
C ASP A 153 -0.97 11.28 -1.00
N ARG A 154 -1.42 10.43 -0.08
CA ARG A 154 -0.91 9.06 0.13
C ARG A 154 -1.88 7.97 -0.26
N PHE A 155 -3.03 8.31 -0.82
CA PHE A 155 -4.08 7.35 -1.15
C PHE A 155 -4.29 7.24 -2.65
N LEU A 156 -4.55 6.02 -3.12
CA LEU A 156 -4.88 5.76 -4.52
C LEU A 156 -6.02 4.74 -4.59
N TYR A 157 -6.71 4.69 -5.72
CA TYR A 157 -7.70 3.68 -6.02
C TYR A 157 -7.20 2.70 -7.09
N ALA A 158 -7.48 1.42 -6.91
CA ALA A 158 -7.29 0.34 -7.87
C ALA A 158 -8.48 -0.61 -7.74
N SER A 159 -9.13 -0.96 -8.85
CA SER A 159 -10.43 -1.64 -8.79
C SER A 159 -10.37 -3.13 -8.45
N ASP A 160 -9.18 -3.74 -8.41
CA ASP A 160 -8.98 -5.18 -8.31
C ASP A 160 -9.81 -6.03 -9.30
N TYR A 161 -9.99 -5.50 -10.51
CA TYR A 161 -10.58 -6.30 -11.60
C TYR A 161 -9.58 -7.39 -12.02
N PRO A 162 -9.99 -8.66 -12.20
CA PRO A 162 -11.38 -9.14 -12.29
C PRO A 162 -11.92 -9.83 -11.02
N HIS A 163 -11.27 -9.68 -9.86
CA HIS A 163 -11.83 -10.21 -8.61
C HIS A 163 -13.14 -9.48 -8.29
N GLU A 164 -13.13 -8.15 -8.41
CA GLU A 164 -14.34 -7.32 -8.37
C GLU A 164 -15.03 -7.28 -9.73
N GLN A 165 -16.37 -7.32 -9.71
CA GLN A 165 -17.17 -7.29 -10.94
C GLN A 165 -17.29 -5.86 -11.47
N ALA A 166 -17.43 -5.72 -12.79
CA ALA A 166 -17.50 -4.42 -13.44
C ALA A 166 -18.66 -3.54 -12.92
N ASP A 167 -19.83 -4.14 -12.66
CA ASP A 167 -20.99 -3.41 -12.14
C ASP A 167 -20.75 -2.90 -10.71
N ASP A 168 -20.09 -3.71 -9.86
CA ASP A 168 -19.73 -3.33 -8.49
C ASP A 168 -18.69 -2.20 -8.50
N ILE A 169 -17.70 -2.26 -9.39
CA ILE A 169 -16.69 -1.21 -9.59
C ILE A 169 -17.35 0.11 -10.02
N LEU A 170 -18.26 0.07 -10.99
CA LEU A 170 -18.98 1.26 -11.45
C LEU A 170 -19.86 1.85 -10.35
N HIS A 171 -20.54 0.99 -9.58
CA HIS A 171 -21.34 1.41 -8.44
C HIS A 171 -20.49 2.10 -7.37
N ALA A 172 -19.35 1.51 -7.00
CA ALA A 172 -18.42 2.07 -6.02
C ALA A 172 -17.89 3.44 -6.46
N LEU A 173 -17.51 3.59 -7.74
CA LEU A 173 -17.06 4.86 -8.32
C LEU A 173 -18.14 5.95 -8.27
N CYS A 174 -19.37 5.63 -8.71
CA CYS A 174 -20.49 6.57 -8.67
C CYS A 174 -20.81 6.99 -7.24
N SER A 175 -20.96 6.03 -6.33
CA SER A 175 -21.24 6.29 -4.92
C SER A 175 -20.15 7.14 -4.27
N PHE A 176 -18.88 6.89 -4.59
CA PHE A 176 -17.75 7.67 -4.08
C PHE A 176 -17.73 9.11 -4.59
N GLN A 177 -18.12 9.35 -5.84
CA GLN A 177 -18.26 10.70 -6.38
C GLN A 177 -19.34 11.50 -5.65
N GLU A 178 -20.38 10.86 -5.14
CA GLU A 178 -21.50 11.51 -4.43
C GLU A 178 -21.23 11.75 -2.93
N ARG A 179 -20.20 11.12 -2.36
CA ARG A 179 -19.84 11.27 -0.93
C ARG A 179 -19.59 12.72 -0.53
N THR A 180 -20.19 13.17 0.56
CA THR A 180 -19.98 14.53 1.10
C THR A 180 -18.97 14.57 2.26
N ASP A 181 -18.59 13.42 2.79
CA ASP A 181 -17.62 13.23 3.87
C ASP A 181 -16.16 13.18 3.38
N VAL A 182 -15.95 13.15 2.05
CA VAL A 182 -14.63 13.20 1.41
C VAL A 182 -14.56 14.45 0.53
N SER A 183 -13.53 15.27 0.71
CA SER A 183 -13.36 16.52 -0.05
C SER A 183 -13.19 16.23 -1.54
N GLN A 184 -13.63 17.16 -2.40
CA GLN A 184 -13.44 17.03 -3.85
C GLN A 184 -11.96 16.86 -4.22
N ARG A 185 -11.06 17.57 -3.53
CA ARG A 185 -9.62 17.47 -3.70
C ARG A 185 -9.09 16.08 -3.36
N ALA A 186 -9.54 15.49 -2.25
CA ALA A 186 -9.16 14.14 -1.87
C ALA A 186 -9.64 13.10 -2.91
N LYS A 187 -10.87 13.25 -3.43
CA LYS A 187 -11.39 12.37 -4.50
C LYS A 187 -10.53 12.43 -5.76
N GLU A 188 -10.16 13.63 -6.21
CA GLU A 188 -9.29 13.81 -7.39
C GLU A 188 -7.90 13.21 -7.21
N LYS A 189 -7.33 13.36 -6.01
CA LYS A 189 -6.04 12.76 -5.66
C LYS A 189 -6.09 11.24 -5.63
N ILE A 190 -7.09 10.66 -4.96
CA ILE A 190 -7.29 9.22 -4.84
C ILE A 190 -7.51 8.58 -6.22
N LEU A 191 -8.35 9.18 -7.06
CA LEU A 191 -8.74 8.58 -8.33
C LEU A 191 -7.76 8.88 -9.48
N ARG A 192 -6.87 9.87 -9.34
CA ARG A 192 -6.05 10.35 -10.47
C ARG A 192 -4.67 10.87 -10.08
N ASP A 193 -4.59 11.93 -9.28
CA ASP A 193 -3.34 12.71 -9.21
C ASP A 193 -2.22 11.95 -8.48
N ASN A 194 -2.56 11.18 -7.44
CA ASN A 194 -1.57 10.37 -6.74
C ASN A 194 -1.09 9.19 -7.59
N ILE A 195 -1.96 8.63 -8.44
CA ILE A 195 -1.60 7.58 -9.41
C ILE A 195 -0.59 8.14 -10.42
N LYS A 196 -0.85 9.33 -10.96
CA LYS A 196 0.08 10.04 -11.85
C LYS A 196 1.44 10.26 -11.19
N ALA A 197 1.46 10.75 -9.95
CA ALA A 197 2.68 10.94 -9.18
C ALA A 197 3.45 9.63 -8.94
N LEU A 198 2.73 8.54 -8.61
CA LEU A 198 3.32 7.22 -8.40
C LEU A 198 4.03 6.72 -9.66
N TYR A 199 3.35 6.77 -10.82
CA TYR A 199 3.89 6.27 -12.08
C TYR A 199 4.77 7.27 -12.84
N GLY A 200 4.82 8.54 -12.43
CA GLY A 200 5.58 9.58 -13.14
C GLY A 200 4.94 10.04 -14.45
N MET A 201 3.60 10.07 -14.50
CA MET A 201 2.78 10.46 -15.67
C MET A 201 2.21 11.87 -15.58
#